data_AF-A0A6N7MC92-F1
#
_entry.id   AF-A0A6N7MC92-F1
#
_cell.length_a   1.000
_cell.length_b   1.000
_cell.length_c   1.000
_cell.angle_alpha   90.00
_cell.angle_beta   90.00
_cell.angle_gamma   90.00
#
_symmetry.space_group_name_H-M   'P 1'
#
loop_
_entity.id
_entity.type
_entity.pdbx_description
1 polymer ?
#
loop_
_entity_poly.entity_id
_entity_poly.type
_entity_poly.pdbx_seq_one_letter_code
_entity_poly.pdbx_strand_id
1 'polypeptide(L)' 'MNLTIYKVEKSHRTDEQEFYHFLKYTDDVNFTKKLEAWEKYYNLHRPHSSHKGFTPYEVLKAKLENRSIECQS' A
#
# COMPACT_ATOMS: atom_id res chain seq x y z
N MET A 1 18.05 -0.11 15.28
CA MET A 1 18.46 0.49 13.99
C MET A 1 18.01 -0.46 12.87
N ASN A 2 16.98 -0.27 12.04
CA ASN A 2 15.88 0.69 11.92
C ASN A 2 14.68 -0.06 11.28
N LEU A 3 13.71 -0.54 12.08
CA LEU A 3 12.48 -1.19 11.56
C LEU A 3 11.69 -0.26 10.63
N THR A 4 11.82 1.05 10.82
CA THR A 4 11.27 2.10 9.96
C THR A 4 11.89 2.12 8.56
N ILE A 5 13.22 1.98 8.43
CA ILE A 5 13.90 1.96 7.13
C ILE A 5 13.42 0.76 6.33
N TYR A 6 13.39 -0.44 6.92
CA TYR A 6 12.94 -1.66 6.21
C TYR A 6 11.51 -1.54 5.67
N LYS A 7 10.61 -0.94 6.45
CA LYS A 7 9.21 -0.74 6.04
C LYS A 7 9.09 0.25 4.87
N VAL A 8 9.87 1.33 4.90
CA VAL A 8 9.93 2.32 3.82
C VAL A 8 10.50 1.69 2.54
N GLU A 9 11.64 1.00 2.65
CA GLU A 9 12.30 0.34 1.51
C GLU A 9 11.41 -0.71 0.82
N LYS A 10 10.63 -1.48 1.59
CA LYS A 10 9.69 -2.47 1.03
C LYS A 10 8.53 -1.82 0.27
N SER A 11 8.06 -0.66 0.74
CA SER A 11 7.03 0.10 0.02
C SER A 11 7.58 0.61 -1.30
N HIS A 12 8.75 1.26 -1.28
CA HIS A 12 9.41 1.78 -2.49
C HIS A 12 9.64 0.69 -3.54
N ARG A 13 10.09 -0.51 -3.13
CA ARG A 13 10.26 -1.64 -4.05
C ARG A 13 8.93 -2.11 -4.66
N THR A 14 7.85 -2.09 -3.88
CA THR A 14 6.52 -2.49 -4.39
C THR A 14 6.02 -1.47 -5.40
N ASP A 15 6.23 -0.17 -5.13
CA ASP A 15 5.91 0.90 -6.05
C ASP A 15 6.72 0.78 -7.36
N GLU A 16 8.01 0.43 -7.28
CA GLU A 16 8.85 0.17 -8.46
C GLU A 16 8.33 -1.00 -9.32
N GLN A 17 7.97 -2.11 -8.68
CA GLN A 17 7.53 -3.33 -9.36
C GLN A 17 6.11 -3.22 -9.93
N GLU A 18 5.19 -2.61 -9.19
CA GLU A 18 3.78 -2.60 -9.54
C GLU A 18 3.35 -1.26 -10.15
N PHE A 19 3.75 -0.11 -9.61
CA PHE A 19 3.26 1.19 -10.08
C PHE A 19 4.07 1.77 -11.23
N TYR A 20 5.39 1.86 -11.07
CA TYR A 20 6.27 2.48 -12.07
C TYR A 20 6.39 1.65 -13.35
N HIS A 21 6.17 0.34 -13.29
CA HIS A 21 6.08 -0.51 -14.49
C HIS A 21 4.87 -0.16 -15.38
N PHE A 22 3.73 0.21 -14.79
CA PHE A 22 2.53 0.60 -15.56
C PHE A 22 2.54 2.07 -16.02
N LEU A 23 3.47 2.87 -15.49
CA LEU A 23 3.69 4.25 -15.93
C LEU A 23 4.45 4.26 -17.26
N LYS A 24 3.71 4.07 -18.37
CA LYS A 24 4.18 4.56 -19.67
C LYS A 24 4.19 6.09 -19.60
N TYR A 25 5.37 6.69 -19.67
CA TYR A 25 5.57 8.14 -19.81
C TYR A 25 5.13 8.57 -21.21
N THR A 26 3.82 8.68 -21.40
CA THR A 26 3.22 9.46 -22.48
C THR A 26 2.88 10.83 -21.89
N ASP A 27 3.25 11.92 -22.58
CA ASP A 27 3.15 13.34 -22.18
C ASP A 27 1.95 13.68 -21.27
N ASP A 28 2.16 14.56 -20.29
CA ASP A 28 1.15 15.24 -19.43
C ASP A 28 -0.03 14.38 -18.92
N VAL A 29 0.09 13.04 -18.98
CA VAL A 29 -0.95 12.12 -18.51
C VAL A 29 -0.95 12.15 -17.00
N ASN A 30 -1.74 13.09 -16.46
CA ASN A 30 -2.29 13.19 -15.10
C ASN A 30 -1.61 12.27 -14.07
N PHE A 31 -0.30 12.43 -13.87
CA PHE A 31 0.51 11.59 -12.99
C PHE A 31 -0.09 11.61 -11.59
N THR A 32 -0.50 12.78 -11.13
CA THR A 32 -1.24 12.99 -9.89
C THR A 32 -2.48 12.12 -9.79
N LYS A 33 -3.32 12.03 -10.83
CA LYS A 33 -4.54 11.20 -10.78
C LYS A 33 -4.22 9.70 -10.71
N LYS A 34 -3.17 9.26 -11.41
CA LYS A 34 -2.70 7.86 -11.33
C LYS A 34 -2.13 7.55 -9.95
N LEU A 35 -1.37 8.48 -9.38
CA LEU A 35 -0.82 8.37 -8.04
C LEU A 35 -1.92 8.32 -6.97
N GLU A 36 -2.94 9.19 -7.07
CA GLU A 36 -4.11 9.17 -6.19
C GLU A 36 -4.88 7.85 -6.29
N ALA A 37 -5.05 7.33 -7.51
CA ALA A 37 -5.71 6.04 -7.72
C ALA A 37 -4.89 4.88 -7.12
N TRP A 38 -3.56 4.91 -7.31
CA TRP A 38 -2.64 3.94 -6.74
C TRP A 38 -2.65 3.97 -5.20
N GLU A 39 -2.58 5.17 -4.60
CA GLU A 39 -2.63 5.35 -3.16
C GLU A 39 -3.93 4.82 -2.56
N LYS A 40 -5.08 5.10 -3.20
CA LYS A 40 -6.38 4.55 -2.80
C LYS A 40 -6.41 3.03 -2.92
N TYR A 41 -5.88 2.47 -4.00
CA TYR A 41 -5.83 1.03 -4.17
C TYR A 41 -4.94 0.38 -3.10
N TYR A 42 -3.71 0.85 -2.93
CA TYR A 42 -2.74 0.33 -1.98
C TYR A 42 -3.24 0.38 -0.53
N ASN A 43 -3.85 1.50 -0.12
CA ASN A 43 -4.28 1.68 1.26
C ASN A 43 -5.62 1.02 1.59
N LEU A 44 -6.57 0.96 0.65
CA LEU A 44 -7.95 0.56 0.91
C LEU A 44 -8.36 -0.79 0.30
N HIS A 45 -7.64 -1.29 -0.71
CA HIS A 45 -8.08 -2.47 -1.47
C HIS A 45 -6.99 -3.54 -1.58
N ARG A 46 -5.71 -3.18 -1.48
CA ARG A 46 -4.61 -4.14 -1.62
C ARG A 46 -4.48 -4.99 -0.34
N PRO A 47 -4.62 -6.32 -0.42
CA PRO A 47 -4.35 -7.20 0.71
C PRO A 47 -2.84 -7.31 0.95
N HIS A 48 -2.41 -7.19 2.20
CA HIS A 48 -1.00 -7.25 2.56
C HIS A 48 -0.69 -8.48 3.40
N SER A 49 0.28 -9.30 2.98
CA SER A 49 0.68 -10.50 3.73
C SER A 49 1.25 -10.17 5.11
N SER A 50 1.97 -9.04 5.25
CA SER A 50 2.41 -8.52 6.56
C SER A 50 1.27 -8.08 7.47
N HIS A 51 0.08 -7.94 6.91
CA HIS A 51 -1.16 -7.57 7.57
C HIS A 51 -2.15 -8.72 7.53
N LYS A 52 -1.70 -9.98 7.44
CA LYS A 52 -2.59 -11.15 7.49
C LYS A 52 -3.68 -11.14 6.41
N GLY A 53 -3.39 -10.55 5.25
CA GLY A 53 -4.34 -10.41 4.14
C GLY A 53 -5.20 -9.16 4.20
N PHE A 54 -5.16 -8.39 5.31
CA PHE A 54 -5.88 -7.13 5.41
C PHE A 54 -5.18 -5.98 4.70
N THR A 55 -5.98 -4.96 4.40
CA THR A 55 -5.50 -3.69 3.87
C THR A 55 -4.83 -2.86 4.99
N PRO A 56 -3.90 -1.96 4.65
CA PRO A 56 -3.35 -1.01 5.62
C PRO A 56 -4.41 -0.23 6.40
N TYR A 57 -5.51 0.15 5.75
CA TYR A 57 -6.62 0.87 6.38
C TYR A 57 -7.36 0.02 7.42
N GLU A 58 -7.68 -1.23 7.11
CA GLU A 58 -8.35 -2.14 8.07
C GLU A 58 -7.49 -2.37 9.30
N VAL A 59 -6.17 -2.51 9.12
CA VAL A 59 -5.23 -2.60 10.23
C VAL A 59 -5.20 -1.32 11.07
N LEU A 60 -5.20 -0.15 10.42
CA LEU A 60 -5.26 1.12 11.13
C LEU A 60 -6.56 1.24 11.93
N LYS A 61 -7.71 0.89 11.33
CA LYS A 61 -9.03 0.94 11.95
C LYS A 61 -9.10 0.03 13.18
N ALA A 62 -8.66 -1.23 13.05
CA ALA A 62 -8.64 -2.17 14.18
C ALA A 62 -7.72 -1.69 15.33
N LYS A 63 -6.58 -1.05 15.01
CA LYS A 63 -5.70 -0.45 16.02
C LYS A 63 -6.36 0.72 16.75
N LEU A 64 -7.08 1.59 16.04
CA LEU A 64 -7.81 2.70 16.64
C LEU A 64 -8.97 2.22 17.54
N GLU A 65 -9.53 1.06 17.23
CA GLU A 65 -10.64 0.45 17.98
C GLU A 65 -10.16 -0.58 19.03
N ASN A 66 -8.84 -0.76 19.22
CA ASN A 66 -8.23 -1.78 20.09
C ASN A 66 -8.74 -3.22 19.83
N ARG A 67 -9.00 -3.56 18.56
CA ARG A 67 -9.45 -4.90 18.14
C ARG A 67 -8.30 -5.76 17.66
N SER A 68 -8.34 -7.05 17.99
CA SER A 68 -7.44 -8.06 17.41
C SER A 68 -7.84 -8.37 15.97
N ILE A 69 -6.85 -8.50 15.09
CA ILE A 69 -7.05 -8.81 13.66
C ILE A 69 -6.75 -10.30 13.43
N GLU A 70 -7.77 -11.05 12.99
CA GLU A 70 -7.71 -12.46 12.64
C GLU A 70 -7.72 -12.62 11.12
N CYS A 71 -6.82 -13.43 10.54
CA CYS A 71 -6.73 -13.64 9.08
C CYS A 71 -8.10 -13.98 8.48
N GLN A 72 -8.47 -13.34 7.37
CA GLN A 72 -9.49 -13.91 6.48
C GLN A 72 -8.87 -15.12 5.77
N SER A 73 -9.40 -16.31 6.06
CA SER A 73 -9.04 -17.60 5.44
C SER A 73 -9.66 -17.77 4.08
#